data_AF-A0A2G5V528-F1
#
_entry.id   AF-A0A2G5V528-F1
#
_cell.length_a   1.000
_cell.length_b   1.000
_cell.length_c   1.000
_cell.angle_alpha   90.00
_cell.angle_beta   90.00
_cell.angle_gamma   90.00
#
_symmetry.space_group_name_H-M   'P 1'
#
loop_
_entity.id
_entity.type
_entity.pdbx_description
1 polymer ?
#
loop_
_entity_poly.entity_id
_entity_poly.type
_entity_poly.pdbx_seq_one_letter_code
_entity_poly.pdbx_strand_id
1 'polypeptide(L)'
;MNTTDCHPPEDEMAGLIGIYIFQGFYGFLSVLIYSLNIRALRNHKGNIDKSFSLLYICCAALSITYFLDHYLIRRFVKLGFFCEFILAHFKDANYWMNPYKTVASYCPIAILVFHTLIAAHRFTIVAAPIRGVQIWDRHRRIFVLSGFLVPLIFMWFMIPCKSFAELDSEGSGGLDIEYKKVFSISSSLFAAIAAVLFGVLTFLLTIGMLILLAKLSLRKMSQAEISLIVFEIFMTVFTMIYAFTQGVLYYSIYIAKDLELKATVIQFRNFAIDIFILPQAWTLLFLSTTVRRSTLRVFGKHLGIEFLSTDIENQKNTRIMSTAPPTYSLQKSMVLNNNFTISRS
;
A
#
# COMPACT_ATOMS: atom_id res chain seq x y z
N MET A 1 -40.89 -6.43 3.68
CA MET A 1 -39.44 -6.12 3.70
C MET A 1 -39.13 -5.51 2.35
N ASN A 2 -38.78 -4.23 2.34
CA ASN A 2 -38.67 -3.40 1.14
C ASN A 2 -37.66 -4.00 0.15
N THR A 3 -38.11 -4.17 -1.09
CA THR A 3 -37.27 -4.45 -2.25
C THR A 3 -36.32 -3.26 -2.46
N THR A 4 -35.03 -3.45 -2.19
CA THR A 4 -34.01 -2.44 -2.48
C THR A 4 -33.77 -2.38 -3.97
N ASP A 5 -33.92 -1.19 -4.56
CA ASP A 5 -33.82 -0.99 -6.01
C ASP A 5 -32.35 -1.00 -6.48
N CYS A 6 -32.17 -1.27 -7.78
CA CYS A 6 -30.86 -1.16 -8.42
C CYS A 6 -30.30 0.27 -8.36
N HIS A 7 -31.16 1.27 -8.25
CA HIS A 7 -30.78 2.67 -8.18
C HIS A 7 -30.89 3.21 -6.75
N PRO A 8 -29.95 4.09 -6.33
CA PRO A 8 -30.11 4.85 -5.11
C PRO A 8 -31.37 5.73 -5.16
N PRO A 9 -31.92 6.14 -4.00
CA PRO A 9 -32.96 7.16 -3.93
C PRO A 9 -32.58 8.44 -4.71
N GLU A 10 -33.53 9.04 -5.43
CA GLU A 10 -33.28 10.19 -6.32
C GLU A 10 -32.68 11.40 -5.57
N ASP A 11 -33.03 11.58 -4.30
CA ASP A 11 -32.54 12.62 -3.41
C ASP A 11 -31.08 12.43 -2.97
N GLU A 12 -30.57 11.19 -2.95
CA GLU A 12 -29.18 10.87 -2.59
C GLU A 12 -28.27 10.70 -3.82
N MET A 13 -28.85 10.47 -5.00
CA MET A 13 -28.12 10.13 -6.23
C MET A 13 -27.09 11.20 -6.63
N ALA A 14 -27.46 12.48 -6.61
CA ALA A 14 -26.55 13.57 -6.99
C ALA A 14 -25.34 13.68 -6.06
N GLY A 15 -25.54 13.49 -4.75
CA GLY A 15 -24.48 13.48 -3.75
C GLY A 15 -23.53 12.29 -3.91
N LEU A 16 -24.07 11.10 -4.12
CA LEU A 16 -23.30 9.86 -4.39
C LEU A 16 -22.45 9.97 -5.65
N ILE A 17 -23.02 10.50 -6.75
CA ILE A 17 -22.29 10.77 -8.00
C ILE A 17 -21.13 11.74 -7.74
N GLY A 18 -21.39 12.86 -7.04
CA GLY A 18 -20.36 13.85 -6.71
C GLY A 18 -19.20 13.25 -5.91
N ILE A 19 -19.53 12.46 -4.88
CA ILE A 19 -18.53 11.76 -4.06
C ILE A 19 -17.71 10.81 -4.93
N TYR A 20 -18.34 9.96 -5.74
CA TYR A 20 -17.59 8.98 -6.54
C TYR A 20 -16.77 9.62 -7.65
N ILE A 21 -17.23 10.70 -8.29
CA ILE A 21 -16.41 11.47 -9.24
C ILE A 21 -15.16 12.04 -8.54
N PHE A 22 -15.33 12.65 -7.37
CA PHE A 22 -14.21 13.17 -6.59
C PHE A 22 -13.22 12.05 -6.24
N GLN A 23 -13.73 10.89 -5.80
CA GLN A 23 -12.94 9.70 -5.50
C GLN A 23 -12.21 9.14 -6.73
N GLY A 24 -12.87 9.11 -7.88
CA GLY A 24 -12.28 8.71 -9.14
C GLY A 24 -11.14 9.60 -9.56
N PHE A 25 -11.30 10.91 -9.42
CA PHE A 25 -10.28 11.88 -9.82
C PHE A 25 -8.99 11.73 -9.01
N TYR A 26 -9.07 11.76 -7.68
CA TYR A 26 -7.87 11.60 -6.86
C TYR A 26 -7.29 10.17 -6.95
N GLY A 27 -8.15 9.17 -7.14
CA GLY A 27 -7.74 7.77 -7.27
C GLY A 27 -6.98 7.52 -8.57
N PHE A 28 -7.49 8.03 -9.70
CA PHE A 28 -6.81 7.98 -10.99
C PHE A 28 -5.44 8.68 -10.94
N LEU A 29 -5.38 9.86 -10.33
CA LEU A 29 -4.13 10.60 -10.15
C LEU A 29 -3.12 9.80 -9.32
N SER A 30 -3.58 9.11 -8.29
CA SER A 30 -2.75 8.23 -7.45
C SER A 30 -2.23 7.00 -8.22
N VAL A 31 -3.06 6.38 -9.06
CA VAL A 31 -2.65 5.27 -9.96
C VAL A 31 -1.58 5.72 -10.96
N LEU A 32 -1.74 6.92 -11.52
CA LEU A 32 -0.72 7.51 -12.39
C LEU A 32 0.61 7.69 -11.65
N ILE A 33 0.57 8.23 -10.43
CA ILE A 33 1.79 8.41 -9.61
C ILE A 33 2.41 7.07 -9.22
N TYR A 34 1.62 6.06 -8.87
CA TYR A 34 2.15 4.72 -8.64
C TYR A 34 2.88 4.18 -9.87
N SER A 35 2.31 4.34 -11.05
CA SER A 35 2.92 3.91 -12.31
C SER A 35 4.25 4.62 -12.57
N LEU A 36 4.32 5.92 -12.29
CA LEU A 36 5.54 6.72 -12.39
C LEU A 36 6.60 6.29 -11.36
N ASN A 37 6.20 6.07 -10.10
CA ASN A 37 7.08 5.59 -9.04
C ASN A 37 7.66 4.21 -9.38
N ILE A 38 6.83 3.27 -9.87
CA ILE A 38 7.28 1.94 -10.30
C ILE A 38 8.31 2.06 -11.42
N ARG A 39 8.07 2.92 -12.42
CA ARG A 39 9.01 3.14 -13.53
C ARG A 39 10.31 3.78 -13.03
N ALA A 40 10.24 4.75 -12.13
CA ALA A 40 11.41 5.41 -11.54
C ALA A 40 12.26 4.40 -10.74
N LEU A 41 11.63 3.60 -9.88
CA LEU A 41 12.30 2.61 -9.03
C LEU A 41 12.90 1.44 -9.82
N ARG A 42 12.26 1.02 -10.93
CA ARG A 42 12.84 0.00 -11.83
C ARG A 42 14.10 0.49 -12.54
N ASN A 43 14.15 1.77 -12.89
CA ASN A 43 15.22 2.34 -13.72
C ASN A 43 16.41 2.90 -12.92
N HIS A 44 16.23 3.26 -11.65
CA HIS A 44 17.32 3.82 -10.83
C HIS A 44 18.06 2.74 -10.03
N LYS A 45 19.29 2.41 -10.46
CA LYS A 45 20.16 1.41 -9.80
C LYS A 45 20.94 1.90 -8.56
N GLY A 46 20.93 3.21 -8.23
CA GLY A 46 21.99 3.81 -7.39
C GLY A 46 21.61 4.42 -6.03
N ASN A 47 20.35 4.79 -5.77
CA ASN A 47 20.02 5.69 -4.65
C ASN A 47 19.00 5.16 -3.64
N ILE A 48 18.27 4.09 -3.94
CA ILE A 48 17.27 3.50 -3.05
C ILE A 48 17.57 2.01 -2.96
N ASP A 49 17.43 1.45 -1.75
CA ASP A 49 17.63 0.02 -1.49
C ASP A 49 16.81 -0.84 -2.47
N LYS A 50 17.47 -1.81 -3.13
CA LYS A 50 16.85 -2.71 -4.10
C LYS A 50 15.74 -3.55 -3.47
N SER A 51 15.93 -3.98 -2.23
CA SER A 51 14.99 -4.83 -1.50
C SER A 51 13.72 -4.05 -1.17
N PHE A 52 13.88 -2.82 -0.67
CA PHE A 52 12.77 -1.89 -0.45
C PHE A 52 12.03 -1.57 -1.75
N SER A 53 12.76 -1.25 -2.81
CA SER A 53 12.16 -0.91 -4.11
C SER A 53 11.29 -2.05 -4.63
N LEU A 54 11.75 -3.30 -4.49
CA LEU A 54 11.00 -4.47 -4.90
C LEU A 54 9.72 -4.67 -4.06
N LEU A 55 9.82 -4.57 -2.72
CA LEU A 55 8.65 -4.65 -1.83
C LEU A 55 7.63 -3.56 -2.13
N TYR A 56 8.08 -2.32 -2.32
CA TYR A 56 7.21 -1.20 -2.68
C TYR A 56 6.52 -1.41 -4.03
N ILE A 57 7.24 -1.88 -5.06
CA ILE A 57 6.64 -2.14 -6.38
C ILE A 57 5.53 -3.19 -6.27
N CYS A 58 5.75 -4.27 -5.51
CA CYS A 58 4.73 -5.30 -5.30
C CYS A 58 3.51 -4.73 -4.55
N CYS A 59 3.74 -3.94 -3.49
CA CYS A 59 2.68 -3.27 -2.74
C CYS A 59 1.88 -2.31 -3.63
N ALA A 60 2.57 -1.48 -4.42
CA ALA A 60 1.96 -0.54 -5.36
C ALA A 60 1.09 -1.25 -6.43
N ALA A 61 1.57 -2.37 -6.96
CA ALA A 61 0.80 -3.16 -7.92
C ALA A 61 -0.47 -3.74 -7.30
N LEU A 62 -0.41 -4.21 -6.04
CA LEU A 62 -1.58 -4.66 -5.29
C LEU A 62 -2.56 -3.51 -5.01
N SER A 63 -2.05 -2.34 -4.59
CA SER A 63 -2.87 -1.14 -4.35
C SER A 63 -3.58 -0.66 -5.61
N ILE A 64 -2.92 -0.67 -6.77
CA ILE A 64 -3.56 -0.35 -8.06
C ILE A 64 -4.65 -1.39 -8.37
N THR A 65 -4.34 -2.68 -8.26
CA THR A 65 -5.28 -3.76 -8.57
C THR A 65 -6.54 -3.66 -7.69
N TYR A 66 -6.34 -3.44 -6.39
CA TYR A 66 -7.43 -3.30 -5.45
C TYR A 66 -8.24 -2.03 -5.67
N PHE A 67 -7.60 -0.90 -5.96
CA PHE A 67 -8.31 0.33 -6.29
C PHE A 67 -9.18 0.15 -7.54
N LEU A 68 -8.66 -0.45 -8.60
CA LEU A 68 -9.41 -0.69 -9.83
C LEU A 68 -10.59 -1.63 -9.60
N ASP A 69 -10.39 -2.75 -8.88
CA ASP A 69 -11.47 -3.67 -8.52
C ASP A 69 -12.55 -2.98 -7.67
N HIS A 70 -12.13 -2.29 -6.60
CA HIS A 70 -13.05 -1.62 -5.68
C HIS A 70 -13.81 -0.45 -6.35
N TYR A 71 -13.13 0.33 -7.19
CA TYR A 71 -13.74 1.47 -7.87
C TYR A 71 -14.70 1.00 -8.98
N LEU A 72 -14.23 0.14 -9.90
CA LEU A 72 -15.01 -0.32 -11.06
C LEU A 72 -16.18 -1.24 -10.69
N ILE A 73 -16.03 -2.09 -9.68
CA ILE A 73 -17.00 -3.14 -9.40
C ILE A 73 -17.88 -2.78 -8.21
N ARG A 74 -17.34 -2.15 -7.17
CA ARG A 74 -18.14 -1.85 -5.96
C ARG A 74 -18.72 -0.45 -5.92
N ARG A 75 -18.06 0.55 -6.52
CA ARG A 75 -18.57 1.94 -6.49
C ARG A 75 -19.44 2.27 -7.69
N PHE A 76 -19.03 1.89 -8.91
CA PHE A 76 -19.87 2.10 -10.09
C PHE A 76 -21.19 1.31 -10.04
N VAL A 77 -21.16 0.07 -9.54
CA VAL A 77 -22.38 -0.75 -9.43
C VAL A 77 -23.32 -0.23 -8.35
N LYS A 78 -22.81 0.48 -7.33
CA LYS A 78 -23.63 1.18 -6.33
C LYS A 78 -24.43 2.36 -6.89
N LEU A 79 -24.01 2.93 -8.01
CA LEU A 79 -24.81 3.96 -8.72
C LEU A 79 -25.91 3.36 -9.60
N GLY A 80 -26.07 2.04 -9.61
CA GLY A 80 -27.02 1.32 -10.48
C GLY A 80 -26.51 1.08 -11.89
N PHE A 81 -25.32 1.59 -12.27
CA PHE A 81 -24.71 1.28 -13.55
C PHE A 81 -24.41 -0.22 -13.66
N PHE A 82 -24.93 -0.86 -14.70
CA PHE A 82 -24.87 -2.31 -14.94
C PHE A 82 -25.51 -3.17 -13.85
N CYS A 83 -26.23 -2.59 -12.87
CA CYS A 83 -26.85 -3.36 -11.79
C CYS A 83 -27.83 -4.41 -12.32
N GLU A 84 -28.78 -4.01 -13.16
CA GLU A 84 -29.76 -4.92 -13.76
C GLU A 84 -29.09 -6.01 -14.60
N PHE A 85 -28.08 -5.64 -15.39
CA PHE A 85 -27.33 -6.57 -16.22
C PHE A 85 -26.58 -7.61 -15.38
N ILE A 86 -25.86 -7.18 -14.35
CA ILE A 86 -25.10 -8.06 -13.46
C ILE A 86 -26.07 -8.95 -12.67
N LEU A 87 -27.16 -8.41 -12.16
CA LEU A 87 -28.16 -9.19 -11.44
C LEU A 87 -28.82 -10.23 -12.35
N ALA A 88 -29.16 -9.88 -13.59
CA ALA A 88 -29.75 -10.82 -14.54
C ALA A 88 -28.86 -12.02 -14.87
N HIS A 89 -27.53 -11.83 -14.91
CA HIS A 89 -26.58 -12.88 -15.29
C HIS A 89 -25.91 -13.59 -14.09
N PHE A 90 -25.85 -12.94 -12.92
CA PHE A 90 -25.04 -13.40 -11.79
C PHE A 90 -25.78 -13.44 -10.45
N LYS A 91 -27.11 -13.34 -10.43
CA LYS A 91 -27.92 -13.54 -9.22
C LYS A 91 -27.76 -14.94 -8.62
N ASP A 92 -27.54 -15.95 -9.46
CA ASP A 92 -27.32 -17.31 -8.99
C ASP A 92 -25.85 -17.59 -8.69
N ALA A 93 -25.59 -18.36 -7.62
CA ALA A 93 -24.24 -18.69 -7.17
C ALA A 93 -23.43 -19.43 -8.26
N ASN A 94 -22.37 -18.78 -8.74
CA ASN A 94 -21.52 -19.24 -9.82
C ASN A 94 -20.03 -19.07 -9.48
N TYR A 95 -19.16 -19.69 -10.27
CA TYR A 95 -17.71 -19.55 -10.10
C TYR A 95 -17.15 -18.30 -10.80
N TRP A 96 -17.88 -17.69 -11.72
CA TRP A 96 -17.43 -16.53 -12.50
C TRP A 96 -17.31 -15.26 -11.67
N MET A 97 -18.16 -15.08 -10.65
CA MET A 97 -18.05 -13.94 -9.72
C MET A 97 -17.00 -14.14 -8.62
N ASN A 98 -16.57 -15.38 -8.37
CA ASN A 98 -15.68 -15.70 -7.25
C ASN A 98 -14.30 -15.01 -7.35
N PRO A 99 -13.67 -14.87 -8.54
CA PRO A 99 -12.44 -14.10 -8.70
C PRO A 99 -12.55 -12.66 -8.19
N TYR A 100 -13.65 -11.95 -8.45
CA TYR A 100 -13.83 -10.57 -7.98
C TYR A 100 -13.95 -10.48 -6.47
N LYS A 101 -14.76 -11.35 -5.84
CA LYS A 101 -14.82 -11.41 -4.36
C LYS A 101 -13.46 -11.79 -3.78
N THR A 102 -12.75 -12.72 -4.42
CA THR A 102 -11.42 -13.18 -3.99
C THR A 102 -10.40 -12.05 -4.05
N VAL A 103 -10.34 -11.27 -5.14
CA VAL A 103 -9.44 -10.11 -5.27
C VAL A 103 -9.77 -9.07 -4.20
N ALA A 104 -11.05 -8.73 -4.05
CA ALA A 104 -11.50 -7.73 -3.08
C ALA A 104 -11.20 -8.10 -1.62
N SER A 105 -11.09 -9.40 -1.32
CA SER A 105 -10.75 -9.89 0.02
C SER A 105 -9.25 -10.20 0.19
N TYR A 106 -8.56 -10.65 -0.87
CA TYR A 106 -7.14 -10.99 -0.84
C TYR A 106 -6.25 -9.75 -0.82
N CYS A 107 -6.51 -8.77 -1.71
CA CYS A 107 -5.60 -7.64 -1.89
C CYS A 107 -5.40 -6.81 -0.61
N PRO A 108 -6.42 -6.48 0.19
CA PRO A 108 -6.21 -5.74 1.43
C PRO A 108 -5.30 -6.48 2.41
N ILE A 109 -5.48 -7.79 2.54
CA ILE A 109 -4.63 -8.63 3.39
C ILE A 109 -3.20 -8.67 2.86
N ALA A 110 -3.02 -8.82 1.55
CA ALA A 110 -1.71 -8.78 0.92
C ALA A 110 -1.00 -7.44 1.15
N ILE A 111 -1.69 -6.32 0.97
CA ILE A 111 -1.15 -4.97 1.23
C ILE A 111 -0.71 -4.86 2.70
N LEU A 112 -1.51 -5.34 3.66
CA LEU A 112 -1.15 -5.36 5.09
C LEU A 112 0.12 -6.17 5.36
N VAL A 113 0.26 -7.34 4.75
CA VAL A 113 1.48 -8.16 4.85
C VAL A 113 2.68 -7.42 4.27
N PHE A 114 2.52 -6.77 3.10
CA PHE A 114 3.60 -5.99 2.49
C PHE A 114 3.99 -4.77 3.34
N HIS A 115 3.04 -4.08 3.97
CA HIS A 115 3.34 -3.01 4.94
C HIS A 115 4.17 -3.54 6.10
N THR A 116 3.76 -4.69 6.65
CA THR A 116 4.51 -5.36 7.73
C THR A 116 5.93 -5.72 7.29
N LEU A 117 6.11 -6.24 6.07
CA LEU A 117 7.42 -6.58 5.51
C LEU A 117 8.29 -5.34 5.30
N ILE A 118 7.70 -4.22 4.86
CA ILE A 118 8.41 -2.94 4.72
C ILE A 118 8.83 -2.41 6.11
N ALA A 119 7.95 -2.46 7.10
CA ALA A 119 8.26 -2.11 8.48
C ALA A 119 9.39 -2.98 9.05
N ALA A 120 9.33 -4.30 8.84
CA ALA A 120 10.36 -5.25 9.26
C ALA A 120 11.70 -4.98 8.57
N HIS A 121 11.67 -4.66 7.27
CA HIS A 121 12.85 -4.26 6.50
C HIS A 121 13.49 -3.01 7.10
N ARG A 122 12.71 -1.97 7.37
CA ARG A 122 13.20 -0.72 7.97
C ARG A 122 13.76 -0.95 9.37
N PHE A 123 13.01 -1.63 10.23
CA PHE A 123 13.46 -2.02 11.56
C PHE A 123 14.80 -2.76 11.52
N THR A 124 14.93 -3.77 10.65
CA THR A 124 16.16 -4.57 10.53
C THR A 124 17.36 -3.74 10.10
N ILE A 125 17.18 -2.81 9.16
CA ILE A 125 18.27 -1.93 8.69
C ILE A 125 18.70 -0.95 9.79
N VAL A 126 17.77 -0.47 10.61
CA VAL A 126 18.12 0.39 11.75
C VAL A 126 18.80 -0.43 12.86
N ALA A 127 18.29 -1.63 13.18
CA ALA A 127 18.82 -2.55 14.19
C ALA A 127 20.21 -3.08 13.85
N ALA A 128 20.42 -3.47 12.59
CA ALA A 128 21.67 -4.07 12.15
C ALA A 128 21.98 -3.65 10.70
N PRO A 129 22.52 -2.44 10.44
CA PRO A 129 22.60 -1.89 9.08
C PRO A 129 23.41 -2.73 8.09
N ILE A 130 24.55 -3.29 8.51
CA ILE A 130 25.39 -4.08 7.60
C ILE A 130 24.74 -5.45 7.33
N ARG A 131 24.37 -6.17 8.40
CA ARG A 131 23.78 -7.51 8.30
C ARG A 131 22.37 -7.47 7.70
N GLY A 132 21.59 -6.46 8.06
CA GLY A 132 20.22 -6.23 7.59
C GLY A 132 20.20 -6.07 6.08
N VAL A 133 20.96 -5.13 5.52
CA VAL A 133 21.03 -4.94 4.06
C VAL A 133 21.44 -6.23 3.34
N GLN A 134 22.44 -6.97 3.89
CA GLN A 134 22.87 -8.24 3.31
C GLN A 134 21.78 -9.33 3.33
N ILE A 135 21.05 -9.47 4.44
CA ILE A 135 19.97 -10.46 4.58
C ILE A 135 18.85 -10.15 3.60
N TRP A 136 18.43 -8.89 3.53
CA TRP A 136 17.32 -8.46 2.68
C TRP A 136 17.68 -8.56 1.20
N ASP A 137 18.88 -8.16 0.76
CA ASP A 137 19.26 -8.28 -0.65
C ASP A 137 19.46 -9.75 -1.08
N ARG A 138 19.99 -10.60 -0.18
CA ARG A 138 20.15 -12.04 -0.44
C ARG A 138 18.81 -12.76 -0.56
N HIS A 139 17.84 -12.47 0.32
CA HIS A 139 16.56 -13.20 0.40
C HIS A 139 15.35 -12.41 -0.12
N ARG A 140 15.56 -11.30 -0.85
CA ARG A 140 14.46 -10.42 -1.32
C ARG A 140 13.32 -11.15 -2.03
N ARG A 141 13.63 -12.18 -2.83
CA ARG A 141 12.61 -12.95 -3.56
C ARG A 141 11.75 -13.78 -2.60
N ILE A 142 12.35 -14.31 -1.54
CA ILE A 142 11.65 -15.10 -0.52
C ILE A 142 10.71 -14.20 0.28
N PHE A 143 11.16 -12.99 0.67
CA PHE A 143 10.31 -12.03 1.34
C PHE A 143 9.13 -11.59 0.47
N VAL A 144 9.36 -11.30 -0.81
CA VAL A 144 8.27 -10.99 -1.75
C VAL A 144 7.30 -12.16 -1.91
N LEU A 145 7.82 -13.39 -2.05
CA LEU A 145 7.00 -14.59 -2.17
C LEU A 145 6.15 -14.79 -0.90
N SER A 146 6.72 -14.59 0.29
CA SER A 146 5.97 -14.64 1.54
C SER A 146 4.86 -13.58 1.60
N GLY A 147 5.10 -12.39 1.03
CA GLY A 147 4.10 -11.32 0.91
C GLY A 147 2.85 -11.76 0.14
N PHE A 148 3.01 -12.63 -0.86
CA PHE A 148 1.89 -13.17 -1.64
C PHE A 148 1.32 -14.48 -1.08
N LEU A 149 2.13 -15.31 -0.40
CA LEU A 149 1.68 -16.59 0.14
C LEU A 149 0.94 -16.46 1.47
N VAL A 150 1.39 -15.60 2.38
CA VAL A 150 0.78 -15.45 3.71
C VAL A 150 -0.71 -15.08 3.64
N PRO A 151 -1.17 -14.16 2.77
CA PRO A 151 -2.60 -13.85 2.64
C PRO A 151 -3.47 -15.05 2.26
N LEU A 152 -2.92 -16.05 1.56
CA LEU A 152 -3.66 -17.26 1.19
C LEU A 152 -4.06 -18.09 2.43
N ILE A 153 -3.28 -18.04 3.51
CA ILE A 153 -3.63 -18.68 4.79
C ILE A 153 -4.92 -18.10 5.38
N PHE A 154 -5.22 -16.83 5.10
CA PHE A 154 -6.45 -16.18 5.56
C PHE A 154 -7.61 -16.31 4.57
N MET A 155 -7.36 -16.85 3.38
CA MET A 155 -8.29 -16.80 2.24
C MET A 155 -8.58 -18.17 1.61
N TRP A 156 -7.87 -19.23 2.02
CA TRP A 156 -7.98 -20.57 1.41
C TRP A 156 -9.41 -21.09 1.34
N PHE A 157 -10.24 -20.80 2.35
CA PHE A 157 -11.62 -21.27 2.45
C PHE A 157 -12.56 -20.63 1.42
N MET A 158 -12.15 -19.52 0.78
CA MET A 158 -12.94 -18.89 -0.28
C MET A 158 -12.75 -19.54 -1.66
N ILE A 159 -11.66 -20.30 -1.86
CA ILE A 159 -11.38 -20.97 -3.14
C ILE A 159 -12.54 -21.87 -3.60
N PRO A 160 -13.12 -22.75 -2.75
CA PRO A 160 -14.23 -23.61 -3.17
C PRO A 160 -15.60 -22.90 -3.22
N CYS A 161 -15.70 -21.66 -2.74
CA CYS A 161 -16.97 -20.95 -2.67
C CYS A 161 -17.45 -20.50 -4.06
N LYS A 162 -18.78 -20.45 -4.23
CA LYS A 162 -19.43 -19.80 -5.37
C LYS A 162 -19.89 -18.41 -4.94
N SER A 163 -19.80 -17.43 -5.83
CA SER A 163 -20.25 -16.06 -5.58
C SER A 163 -21.48 -15.70 -6.40
N PHE A 164 -22.24 -14.74 -5.89
CA PHE A 164 -23.45 -14.22 -6.53
C PHE A 164 -23.58 -12.72 -6.26
N ALA A 165 -24.30 -12.04 -7.14
CA ALA A 165 -24.71 -10.66 -6.95
C ALA A 165 -26.06 -10.61 -6.23
N GLU A 166 -26.16 -9.79 -5.20
CA GLU A 166 -27.39 -9.51 -4.48
C GLU A 166 -27.59 -7.99 -4.41
N LEU A 167 -28.85 -7.56 -4.38
CA LEU A 167 -29.18 -6.16 -4.14
C LEU A 167 -28.64 -5.75 -2.77
N ASP A 168 -28.08 -4.55 -2.69
CA ASP A 168 -27.52 -4.06 -1.42
C ASP A 168 -28.61 -4.05 -0.36
N SER A 169 -28.44 -4.90 0.66
CA SER A 169 -29.36 -5.08 1.77
C SER A 169 -29.49 -3.82 2.66
N GLU A 170 -28.59 -2.85 2.47
CA GLU A 170 -28.47 -1.66 3.33
C GLU A 170 -29.25 -0.44 2.80
N GLY A 171 -30.00 -0.58 1.70
CA GLY A 171 -30.88 0.47 1.20
C GLY A 171 -30.19 1.59 0.42
N SER A 172 -28.87 1.50 0.21
CA SER A 172 -28.09 2.52 -0.51
C SER A 172 -28.15 2.42 -2.05
N GLY A 173 -28.93 1.47 -2.57
CA GLY A 173 -29.00 1.14 -4.00
C GLY A 173 -27.79 0.32 -4.49
N GLY A 174 -27.97 -0.37 -5.61
CA GLY A 174 -26.93 -1.14 -6.30
C GLY A 174 -26.76 -2.59 -5.82
N LEU A 175 -25.58 -3.16 -6.08
CA LEU A 175 -25.28 -4.58 -5.79
C LEU A 175 -24.12 -4.74 -4.82
N ASP A 176 -24.23 -5.78 -4.00
CA ASP A 176 -23.12 -6.41 -3.31
C ASP A 176 -22.81 -7.78 -3.92
N ILE A 177 -21.53 -8.12 -3.95
CA ILE A 177 -21.08 -9.46 -4.36
C ILE A 177 -20.92 -10.29 -3.11
N GLU A 178 -21.76 -11.29 -2.93
CA GLU A 178 -21.70 -12.22 -1.82
C GLU A 178 -21.21 -13.60 -2.27
N TYR A 179 -20.98 -14.48 -1.30
CA TYR A 179 -20.56 -15.84 -1.56
C TYR A 179 -21.35 -16.83 -0.73
N LYS A 180 -21.65 -17.97 -1.36
CA LYS A 180 -22.25 -19.11 -0.69
C LYS A 180 -21.20 -19.73 0.20
N LYS A 181 -21.36 -19.50 1.51
CA LYS A 181 -20.49 -20.06 2.55
C LYS A 181 -20.55 -21.60 2.49
N VAL A 182 -19.42 -22.21 2.16
CA VAL A 182 -19.23 -23.67 2.28
C VAL A 182 -18.86 -24.05 3.72
N PHE A 183 -18.16 -23.14 4.41
CA PHE A 183 -17.74 -23.29 5.80
C PHE A 183 -18.48 -22.27 6.67
N SER A 184 -18.62 -22.53 7.97
CA SER A 184 -19.19 -21.58 8.94
C SER A 184 -18.32 -20.31 9.16
N ILE A 185 -17.23 -20.20 8.42
CA ILE A 185 -16.23 -19.13 8.54
C ILE A 185 -16.62 -17.97 7.63
N SER A 186 -16.53 -16.74 8.14
CA SER A 186 -16.74 -15.54 7.33
C SER A 186 -15.42 -14.90 6.88
N SER A 187 -15.40 -14.43 5.64
CA SER A 187 -14.36 -13.56 5.06
C SER A 187 -14.14 -12.28 5.86
N SER A 188 -15.21 -11.69 6.42
CA SER A 188 -15.11 -10.51 7.29
C SER A 188 -14.37 -10.80 8.60
N LEU A 189 -14.59 -11.96 9.23
CA LEU A 189 -13.84 -12.38 10.42
C LEU A 189 -12.35 -12.51 10.12
N PHE A 190 -11.98 -13.24 9.06
CA PHE A 190 -10.59 -13.46 8.71
C PHE A 190 -9.88 -12.18 8.24
N ALA A 191 -10.59 -11.31 7.52
CA ALA A 191 -10.09 -9.98 7.18
C ALA A 191 -9.83 -9.13 8.43
N ALA A 192 -10.72 -9.16 9.42
CA ALA A 192 -10.51 -8.45 10.69
C ALA A 192 -9.34 -9.02 11.50
N ILE A 193 -9.22 -10.35 11.60
CA ILE A 193 -8.09 -11.01 12.27
C ILE A 193 -6.77 -10.59 11.59
N ALA A 194 -6.69 -10.69 10.26
CA ALA A 194 -5.50 -10.32 9.52
C ALA A 194 -5.17 -8.84 9.68
N ALA A 195 -6.18 -7.96 9.60
CA ALA A 195 -5.99 -6.52 9.74
C ALA A 195 -5.48 -6.13 11.12
N VAL A 196 -6.04 -6.70 12.19
CA VAL A 196 -5.55 -6.45 13.56
C VAL A 196 -4.15 -7.02 13.75
N LEU A 197 -3.90 -8.27 13.32
CA LEU A 197 -2.59 -8.91 13.47
C LEU A 197 -1.48 -8.13 12.77
N PHE A 198 -1.63 -7.87 11.47
CA PHE A 198 -0.61 -7.17 10.69
C PHE A 198 -0.56 -5.67 11.00
N GLY A 199 -1.68 -5.05 11.38
CA GLY A 199 -1.71 -3.67 11.86
C GLY A 199 -0.91 -3.50 13.14
N VAL A 200 -1.15 -4.34 14.15
CA VAL A 200 -0.40 -4.31 15.42
C VAL A 200 1.07 -4.66 15.18
N LEU A 201 1.38 -5.67 14.36
CA LEU A 201 2.77 -6.03 14.07
C LEU A 201 3.53 -4.90 13.37
N THR A 202 2.92 -4.26 12.38
CA THR A 202 3.47 -3.07 11.70
C THR A 202 3.72 -1.95 12.71
N PHE A 203 2.74 -1.66 13.57
CA PHE A 203 2.87 -0.64 14.60
C PHE A 203 4.03 -0.94 15.57
N LEU A 204 4.12 -2.16 16.09
CA LEU A 204 5.19 -2.55 17.02
C LEU A 204 6.59 -2.46 16.37
N LEU A 205 6.72 -2.86 15.10
CA LEU A 205 7.98 -2.75 14.36
C LEU A 205 8.39 -1.28 14.16
N THR A 206 7.44 -0.42 13.82
CA THR A 206 7.68 1.02 13.64
C THR A 206 8.04 1.70 14.96
N ILE A 207 7.32 1.42 16.05
CA ILE A 207 7.68 1.93 17.38
C ILE A 207 9.05 1.41 17.82
N GLY A 208 9.33 0.11 17.64
CA GLY A 208 10.63 -0.48 17.94
C GLY A 208 11.77 0.20 17.16
N MET A 209 11.54 0.51 15.88
CA MET A 209 12.47 1.26 15.05
C MET A 209 12.71 2.66 15.64
N LEU A 210 11.66 3.40 15.99
CA LEU A 210 11.76 4.76 16.55
C LEU A 210 12.49 4.79 17.90
N ILE A 211 12.19 3.84 18.80
CA ILE A 211 12.89 3.71 20.10
C ILE A 211 14.37 3.48 19.85
N LEU A 212 14.71 2.59 18.92
CA LEU A 212 16.10 2.29 18.61
C LEU A 212 16.80 3.50 17.99
N LEU A 213 16.14 4.23 17.08
CA LEU A 213 16.66 5.49 16.52
C LEU A 213 16.96 6.52 17.62
N ALA A 214 16.04 6.68 18.57
CA ALA A 214 16.20 7.60 19.70
C ALA A 214 17.39 7.20 20.58
N LYS A 215 17.54 5.90 20.89
CA LYS A 215 18.68 5.39 21.67
C LYS A 215 20.01 5.55 20.94
N LEU A 216 19.99 5.45 19.61
CA LEU A 216 21.21 5.52 18.80
C LEU A 216 21.70 6.95 18.54
N SER A 217 20.91 8.00 18.83
CA SER A 217 21.12 9.47 18.98
C SER A 217 22.25 10.22 18.23
N LEU A 218 23.21 9.55 17.61
CA LEU A 218 24.51 10.04 17.16
C LEU A 218 24.82 9.64 15.71
N ARG A 219 23.95 8.88 15.05
CA ARG A 219 24.19 8.48 13.66
C ARG A 219 23.67 9.56 12.72
N LYS A 220 24.59 10.24 12.01
CA LYS A 220 24.23 11.07 10.84
C LYS A 220 23.53 10.17 9.81
N MET A 221 22.21 10.26 9.74
CA MET A 221 21.43 9.57 8.72
C MET A 221 21.43 10.37 7.43
N SER A 222 21.46 9.66 6.31
CA SER A 222 21.29 10.32 5.03
C SER A 222 19.87 10.86 4.91
N GLN A 223 19.68 11.90 4.12
CA GLN A 223 18.34 12.43 3.85
C GLN A 223 17.41 11.37 3.26
N ALA A 224 17.94 10.43 2.47
CA ALA A 224 17.16 9.33 1.91
C ALA A 224 16.63 8.38 2.98
N GLU A 225 17.42 8.06 4.01
CA GLU A 225 16.96 7.22 5.13
C GLU A 225 15.91 7.93 5.98
N ILE A 226 16.07 9.24 6.22
CA ILE A 226 15.06 10.05 6.93
C ILE A 226 13.74 10.02 6.15
N SER A 227 13.77 10.26 4.84
CA SER A 227 12.59 10.19 3.98
C SER A 227 11.90 8.83 4.02
N LEU A 228 12.65 7.74 4.09
CA LEU A 228 12.11 6.38 4.19
C LEU A 228 11.51 6.08 5.56
N ILE A 229 12.08 6.60 6.65
CA ILE A 229 11.52 6.51 8.00
C ILE A 229 10.21 7.29 8.08
N VAL A 230 10.18 8.51 7.55
CA VAL A 230 8.95 9.33 7.52
C VAL A 230 7.87 8.64 6.69
N PHE A 231 8.23 8.08 5.53
CA PHE A 231 7.32 7.26 4.72
C PHE A 231 6.72 6.11 5.55
N GLU A 232 7.55 5.37 6.29
CA GLU A 232 7.11 4.25 7.13
C GLU A 232 6.14 4.68 8.24
N ILE A 233 6.38 5.83 8.88
CA ILE A 233 5.48 6.37 9.91
C ILE A 233 4.10 6.66 9.31
N PHE A 234 4.03 7.34 8.18
CA PHE A 234 2.75 7.63 7.50
C PHE A 234 2.02 6.34 7.10
N MET A 235 2.76 5.38 6.54
CA MET A 235 2.23 4.06 6.18
C MET A 235 1.64 3.33 7.39
N THR A 236 2.33 3.35 8.52
CA THR A 236 1.87 2.75 9.77
C THR A 236 0.57 3.41 10.26
N VAL A 237 0.47 4.74 10.22
CA VAL A 237 -0.75 5.46 10.63
C VAL A 237 -1.95 5.04 9.77
N PHE A 238 -1.80 5.04 8.44
CA PHE A 238 -2.90 4.65 7.54
C PHE A 238 -3.28 3.18 7.69
N THR A 239 -2.29 2.32 7.94
CA THR A 239 -2.52 0.90 8.25
C THR A 239 -3.34 0.73 9.53
N MET A 240 -3.02 1.50 10.57
CA MET A 240 -3.75 1.45 11.84
C MET A 240 -5.18 1.96 11.72
N ILE A 241 -5.43 3.01 10.92
CA ILE A 241 -6.79 3.48 10.61
C ILE A 241 -7.60 2.35 9.98
N TYR A 242 -7.05 1.67 8.96
CA TYR A 242 -7.74 0.54 8.32
C TYR A 242 -7.97 -0.63 9.29
N ALA A 243 -6.95 -1.02 10.05
CA ALA A 243 -7.04 -2.10 11.04
C ALA A 243 -8.12 -1.82 12.09
N PHE A 244 -8.17 -0.57 12.58
CA PHE A 244 -9.21 -0.12 13.50
C PHE A 244 -10.60 -0.22 12.86
N THR A 245 -10.78 0.30 11.64
CA THR A 245 -12.06 0.21 10.92
C THR A 245 -12.53 -1.23 10.74
N GLN A 246 -11.63 -2.16 10.38
CA GLN A 246 -11.97 -3.59 10.26
C GLN A 246 -12.34 -4.22 11.60
N GLY A 247 -11.61 -3.87 12.68
CA GLY A 247 -11.92 -4.32 14.03
C GLY A 247 -13.30 -3.85 14.51
N VAL A 248 -13.63 -2.58 14.30
CA VAL A 248 -14.94 -2.02 14.66
C VAL A 248 -16.06 -2.63 13.80
N LEU A 249 -15.82 -2.87 12.51
CA LEU A 249 -16.80 -3.52 11.63
C LEU A 249 -17.09 -4.96 12.08
N TYR A 250 -16.06 -5.69 12.49
CA TYR A 250 -16.25 -7.02 13.05
C TYR A 250 -17.05 -6.97 14.36
N TYR A 251 -16.69 -6.05 15.25
CA TYR A 251 -17.38 -5.85 16.52
C TYR A 251 -18.86 -5.52 16.31
N SER A 252 -19.19 -4.61 15.38
CA SER A 252 -20.58 -4.22 15.11
C SER A 252 -21.41 -5.37 14.55
N ILE A 253 -20.85 -6.17 13.64
CA ILE A 253 -21.57 -7.29 13.01
C ILE A 253 -21.76 -8.48 13.97
N TYR A 254 -20.71 -8.86 14.71
CA TYR A 254 -20.69 -10.16 15.40
C TYR A 254 -20.84 -10.07 16.92
N ILE A 255 -20.39 -8.98 17.54
CA ILE A 255 -20.36 -8.84 19.00
C ILE A 255 -21.55 -7.99 19.46
N ALA A 256 -21.58 -6.71 19.05
CA ALA A 256 -22.64 -5.79 19.43
C ALA A 256 -23.95 -6.03 18.67
N LYS A 257 -23.86 -6.56 17.44
CA LYS A 257 -25.01 -6.73 16.52
C LYS A 257 -25.79 -5.43 16.32
N ASP A 258 -25.08 -4.32 16.29
CA ASP A 258 -25.61 -2.96 16.18
C ASP A 258 -25.63 -2.54 14.72
N LEU A 259 -26.85 -2.37 14.18
CA LEU A 259 -27.10 -2.02 12.79
C LEU A 259 -26.69 -0.57 12.47
N GLU A 260 -26.83 0.36 13.41
CA GLU A 260 -26.47 1.77 13.22
C GLU A 260 -24.94 1.93 13.20
N LEU A 261 -24.26 1.27 14.15
CA LEU A 261 -22.80 1.23 14.18
C LEU A 261 -22.25 0.55 12.92
N LYS A 262 -22.86 -0.55 12.48
CA LYS A 262 -22.50 -1.24 11.23
C LYS A 262 -22.60 -0.29 10.04
N ALA A 263 -23.75 0.39 9.85
CA ALA A 263 -23.97 1.30 8.73
C ALA A 263 -22.95 2.46 8.73
N THR A 264 -22.72 3.07 9.89
CA THR A 264 -21.75 4.17 10.06
C THR A 264 -20.33 3.73 9.67
N VAL A 265 -19.91 2.54 10.13
CA VAL A 265 -18.57 2.02 9.85
C VAL A 265 -18.41 1.67 8.37
N ILE A 266 -19.46 1.15 7.72
CA ILE A 266 -19.44 0.85 6.27
C ILE A 266 -19.33 2.13 5.43
N GLN A 267 -20.02 3.21 5.80
CA GLN A 267 -19.85 4.51 5.14
C GLN A 267 -18.40 5.01 5.25
N PHE A 268 -17.82 4.94 6.45
CA PHE A 268 -16.43 5.35 6.68
C PHE A 268 -15.41 4.40 6.02
N ARG A 269 -15.77 3.13 5.81
CA ARG A 269 -14.88 2.09 5.27
C ARG A 269 -14.29 2.47 3.92
N ASN A 270 -15.08 3.07 3.02
CA ASN A 270 -14.60 3.45 1.70
C ASN A 270 -13.49 4.49 1.79
N PHE A 271 -13.66 5.48 2.66
CA PHE A 271 -12.65 6.50 2.92
C PHE A 271 -11.41 5.91 3.61
N ALA A 272 -11.59 5.03 4.59
CA ALA A 272 -10.48 4.34 5.25
C ALA A 272 -9.67 3.48 4.26
N ILE A 273 -10.34 2.83 3.31
CA ILE A 273 -9.70 2.09 2.21
C ILE A 273 -8.87 3.04 1.33
N ASP A 274 -9.42 4.19 0.94
CA ASP A 274 -8.72 5.15 0.09
C ASP A 274 -7.47 5.71 0.77
N ILE A 275 -7.58 6.06 2.06
CA ILE A 275 -6.45 6.48 2.90
C ILE A 275 -5.43 5.36 3.08
N PHE A 276 -5.87 4.11 3.15
CA PHE A 276 -4.97 2.97 3.31
C PHE A 276 -4.12 2.74 2.06
N ILE A 277 -4.69 2.88 0.86
CA ILE A 277 -4.04 2.46 -0.38
C ILE A 277 -3.46 3.58 -1.25
N LEU A 278 -3.95 4.82 -1.18
CA LEU A 278 -3.57 5.87 -2.13
C LEU A 278 -2.43 6.80 -1.66
N PRO A 279 -2.40 7.27 -0.41
CA PRO A 279 -1.37 8.20 0.07
C PRO A 279 0.07 7.72 -0.12
N GLN A 280 0.31 6.40 -0.13
CA GLN A 280 1.66 5.83 -0.29
C GLN A 280 2.34 6.22 -1.61
N ALA A 281 1.56 6.42 -2.68
CA ALA A 281 2.05 6.92 -3.95
C ALA A 281 2.67 8.32 -3.79
N TRP A 282 1.96 9.17 -3.07
CA TRP A 282 2.29 10.57 -2.84
C TRP A 282 3.41 10.74 -1.84
N THR A 283 3.37 10.02 -0.72
CA THR A 283 4.37 10.09 0.34
C THR A 283 5.76 9.77 -0.21
N LEU A 284 5.90 8.75 -1.06
CA LEU A 284 7.20 8.45 -1.68
C LEU A 284 7.64 9.54 -2.67
N LEU A 285 6.72 10.08 -3.48
CA LEU A 285 7.00 11.14 -4.44
C LEU A 285 7.48 12.43 -3.75
N PHE A 286 6.85 12.82 -2.64
CA PHE A 286 7.19 14.04 -1.92
C PHE A 286 8.48 13.91 -1.11
N LEU A 287 8.66 12.76 -0.45
CA LEU A 287 9.78 12.56 0.47
C LEU A 287 11.07 12.16 -0.25
N SER A 288 11.01 11.38 -1.33
CA SER A 288 12.21 10.95 -2.05
C SER A 288 12.58 11.92 -3.17
N THR A 289 13.64 12.71 -2.95
CA THR A 289 14.21 13.60 -3.97
C THR A 289 14.65 12.86 -5.23
N THR A 290 15.08 11.60 -5.10
CA THR A 290 15.44 10.74 -6.23
C THR A 290 14.23 10.37 -7.06
N VAL A 291 13.16 9.88 -6.41
CA VAL A 291 11.91 9.53 -7.09
C VAL A 291 11.30 10.77 -7.73
N ARG A 292 11.24 11.88 -7.00
CA ARG A 292 10.74 13.18 -7.50
C ARG A 292 11.46 13.64 -8.77
N ARG A 293 12.80 13.67 -8.75
CA ARG A 293 13.60 14.07 -9.93
C ARG A 293 13.41 13.12 -11.11
N SER A 294 13.35 11.82 -10.85
CA SER A 294 13.13 10.82 -11.91
C SER A 294 11.73 10.96 -12.52
N THR A 295 10.70 11.12 -11.70
CA THR A 295 9.31 11.32 -12.13
C THR A 295 9.18 12.61 -12.93
N LEU A 296 9.75 13.72 -12.44
CA LEU A 296 9.77 14.99 -13.17
C LEU A 296 10.50 14.90 -14.51
N ARG A 297 11.59 14.12 -14.61
CA ARG A 297 12.28 13.90 -15.89
C ARG A 297 11.42 13.12 -16.88
N VAL A 298 10.75 12.06 -16.42
CA VAL A 298 9.85 11.25 -17.28
C VAL A 298 8.66 12.10 -17.75
N PHE A 299 8.08 12.88 -16.84
CA PHE A 299 6.94 13.74 -17.12
C PHE A 299 7.33 14.91 -18.06
N GLY A 300 8.44 15.59 -17.78
CA GLY A 300 8.98 16.66 -18.62
C GLY A 300 9.33 16.21 -20.03
N LYS A 301 9.84 14.97 -20.19
CA LYS A 301 10.08 14.37 -21.50
C LYS A 301 8.79 14.09 -22.28
N HIS A 302 7.70 13.74 -21.61
CA HIS A 302 6.39 13.55 -22.25
C HIS A 302 5.72 14.88 -22.62
N LEU A 303 6.00 15.96 -21.87
CA LEU A 303 5.44 17.29 -22.15
C LEU A 303 6.30 18.14 -23.11
N GLY A 304 7.42 17.62 -23.61
CA GLY A 304 8.31 18.38 -24.52
C GLY A 304 9.05 19.54 -23.84
N ILE A 305 9.09 19.58 -22.51
CA ILE A 305 9.77 20.64 -21.74
C ILE A 305 11.21 20.19 -21.49
N GLU A 306 12.09 20.38 -22.49
CA GLU A 306 13.51 19.98 -22.44
C GLU A 306 14.32 20.72 -21.35
N PHE A 307 13.85 21.87 -20.90
CA PHE A 307 14.56 22.79 -19.99
C PHE A 307 14.92 22.17 -18.61
N LEU A 308 14.14 21.20 -18.13
CA LEU A 308 14.43 20.49 -16.87
C LEU A 308 15.42 19.32 -17.03
N SER A 309 15.67 18.87 -18.27
CA SER A 309 16.58 17.77 -18.56
C SER A 309 18.03 18.24 -18.75
N THR A 310 18.22 19.40 -19.40
CA THR A 310 19.51 19.99 -19.75
C THR A 310 20.28 20.53 -18.54
N ASP A 311 19.61 21.17 -17.58
CA ASP A 311 20.28 21.69 -16.37
C ASP A 311 20.89 20.58 -15.50
N ILE A 312 20.27 19.40 -15.49
CA ILE A 312 20.75 18.25 -14.70
C ILE A 312 21.84 17.48 -15.46
N GLU A 313 21.80 17.45 -16.79
CA GLU A 313 22.85 16.85 -17.62
C GLU A 313 24.14 17.67 -17.57
N ASN A 314 24.04 19.01 -17.57
CA ASN A 314 25.17 19.91 -17.31
C ASN A 314 25.78 19.67 -15.91
N GLN A 315 24.96 19.38 -14.88
CA GLN A 315 25.43 19.03 -13.54
C GLN A 315 26.11 17.65 -13.47
N LYS A 316 25.73 16.73 -14.36
CA LYS A 316 26.34 15.39 -14.49
C LYS A 316 27.66 15.47 -15.26
N ASN A 317 27.75 16.29 -16.30
CA ASN A 317 28.97 16.51 -17.07
C ASN A 317 30.03 17.28 -16.28
N THR A 318 29.64 18.28 -15.46
CA THR A 318 30.59 18.93 -14.53
C THR A 318 31.09 17.99 -13.44
N ARG A 319 30.30 17.01 -12.97
CA ARG A 319 30.79 15.95 -12.07
C ARG A 319 31.72 14.94 -12.75
N ILE A 320 31.49 14.63 -14.03
CA ILE A 320 32.32 13.69 -14.79
C ILE A 320 33.66 14.33 -15.17
N MET A 321 33.72 15.64 -15.43
CA MET A 321 35.00 16.35 -15.60
C MET A 321 35.75 16.61 -14.29
N SER A 322 35.14 16.33 -13.13
CA SER A 322 35.74 16.46 -11.79
C SER A 322 36.01 15.10 -11.14
N THR A 323 36.20 14.03 -11.93
CA THR A 323 36.58 12.73 -11.38
C THR A 323 38.07 12.65 -11.08
N ALA A 324 38.46 13.06 -9.87
CA ALA A 324 39.40 12.23 -9.11
C ALA A 324 38.65 10.95 -8.70
N PRO A 325 39.32 9.77 -8.67
CA PRO A 325 38.65 8.48 -8.52
C PRO A 325 37.92 8.37 -7.17
N PRO A 326 36.80 7.62 -7.11
CA PRO A 326 36.03 7.45 -5.88
C PRO A 326 36.76 6.47 -4.95
N THR A 327 37.69 6.97 -4.14
CA THR A 327 38.13 6.25 -2.94
C THR A 327 36.97 6.16 -1.95
N TYR A 328 36.49 4.92 -1.74
CA TYR A 328 35.75 4.42 -0.59
C TYR A 328 35.63 5.38 0.60
N SER A 329 34.49 6.06 0.73
CA SER A 329 34.18 6.95 1.86
C SER A 329 33.73 6.20 3.14
N LEU A 330 34.16 4.95 3.32
CA LEU A 330 34.00 4.17 4.56
C LEU A 330 35.30 4.00 5.37
N GLN A 331 36.43 4.54 4.91
CA GLN A 331 37.72 4.39 5.61
C GLN A 331 38.20 5.64 6.37
N LYS A 332 37.43 6.75 6.34
CA LYS A 332 37.88 8.03 6.92
C LYS A 332 37.65 8.19 8.43
N SER A 333 37.22 7.14 9.14
CA SER A 333 37.19 7.12 10.61
C SER A 333 38.13 6.09 11.24
N MET A 334 38.94 5.35 10.46
CA MET A 334 39.89 4.36 11.00
C MET A 334 41.37 4.67 10.76
N VAL A 335 41.72 5.70 9.98
CA VAL A 335 43.14 6.01 9.67
C VAL A 335 43.71 7.16 10.52
N LEU A 336 42.90 7.81 11.36
CA LEU A 336 43.37 8.87 12.27
C LEU A 336 43.78 8.37 13.66
N ASN A 337 43.77 7.06 13.93
CA ASN A 337 44.08 6.53 15.27
C ASN A 337 45.30 5.59 15.36
N ASN A 338 46.07 5.40 14.27
CA ASN A 338 47.24 4.50 14.28
C ASN A 338 48.61 5.20 14.14
N ASN A 339 48.69 6.53 14.23
CA ASN A 339 49.97 7.25 14.24
C ASN A 339 50.38 7.81 15.61
N PHE A 340 49.79 7.31 16.70
CA PHE A 340 50.21 7.62 18.07
C PHE A 340 50.51 6.32 18.83
N THR A 341 51.48 5.55 18.35
CA THR A 341 52.30 4.62 19.16
C THR A 341 53.34 4.01 18.22
N ILE A 342 54.54 4.59 18.21
CA ILE A 342 55.87 3.98 18.06
C ILE A 342 56.83 5.16 17.81
N SER A 343 57.20 5.81 18.91
CA SER A 343 58.53 6.40 19.06
C SER A 343 58.96 6.12 20.50
N ARG A 344 60.25 5.76 20.66
CA ARG A 344 60.95 5.30 21.88
C ARG A 344 60.74 3.81 22.14
N SER A 345 61.77 2.97 22.21
CA SER A 345 63.20 3.16 22.54
C SER A 345 64.03 2.11 21.80
#